data_AF-N4WXK8-F1
#
_entry.id   AF-N4WXK8-F1
#
_cell.length_a   1.000
_cell.length_b   1.000
_cell.length_c   1.000
_cell.angle_alpha   90.00
_cell.angle_beta   90.00
_cell.angle_gamma   90.00
#
_symmetry.space_group_name_H-M   'P 1'
#
loop_
_entity.id
_entity.type
_entity.pdbx_description
1 polymer ?
#
loop_
_entity_poly.entity_id
_entity_poly.type
_entity_poly.pdbx_seq_one_letter_code
_entity_poly.pdbx_strand_id
1 'polypeptide(L)'
;FPCKGHHRDGTRKETYTTTTWYTGSRVTFHMHDPGAAHSGGSCQVSFSYDNGETWIVVQSWEGNCLRVRKGQEGQITNSYDTDQSYSFIIPTSLPGADMVIFAWTWLNSSGNREFYMSCSPVRL
;
A
#
# COMPACT_ATOMS: atom_id res chain seq x y z
N PHE A 1 8.32 -13.42 -2.40
CA PHE A 1 7.13 -12.61 -2.72
C PHE A 1 5.89 -13.48 -2.49
N PRO A 2 4.75 -12.96 -1.98
CA PRO A 2 4.43 -11.56 -1.62
C PRO A 2 4.74 -11.20 -0.15
N CYS A 3 4.42 -9.97 0.25
CA CYS A 3 4.42 -9.44 1.63
C CYS A 3 5.71 -9.71 2.43
N LYS A 4 6.85 -9.82 1.75
CA LYS A 4 8.15 -10.21 2.34
C LYS A 4 8.09 -11.53 3.15
N GLY A 5 7.11 -12.40 2.88
CA GLY A 5 6.89 -13.67 3.60
C GLY A 5 6.05 -13.56 4.87
N HIS A 6 5.81 -12.37 5.41
CA HIS A 6 5.16 -12.18 6.72
C HIS A 6 3.69 -12.63 6.80
N HIS A 7 3.03 -12.81 5.66
CA HIS A 7 1.67 -13.35 5.58
C HIS A 7 1.59 -14.85 5.93
N ARG A 8 2.74 -15.56 5.94
CA ARG A 8 2.80 -17.00 6.22
C ARG A 8 3.00 -17.35 7.70
N ASP A 9 3.33 -16.37 8.53
CA ASP A 9 3.58 -16.60 9.96
C ASP A 9 2.26 -16.95 10.67
N GLY A 10 2.01 -18.24 10.88
CA GLY A 10 0.75 -18.77 11.44
C GLY A 10 0.45 -18.35 12.88
N THR A 11 1.43 -17.82 13.61
CA THR A 11 1.25 -17.20 14.94
C THR A 11 0.51 -15.87 14.88
N ARG A 12 0.33 -15.30 13.68
CA ARG A 12 -0.30 -13.99 13.46
C ARG A 12 -1.81 -13.99 13.51
N LYS A 13 -2.50 -15.13 13.39
CA LYS A 13 -3.97 -15.13 13.24
C LYS A 13 -4.75 -14.56 14.44
N GLU A 14 -4.16 -14.52 15.63
CA GLU A 14 -4.88 -14.13 16.85
C GLU A 14 -4.45 -12.79 17.47
N THR A 15 -3.42 -12.11 16.94
CA THR A 15 -2.79 -10.98 17.65
C THR A 15 -2.82 -9.64 16.91
N TYR A 16 -3.30 -9.57 15.67
CA TYR A 16 -3.48 -8.27 15.01
C TYR A 16 -4.81 -7.66 15.45
N THR A 17 -4.74 -6.46 16.02
CA THR A 17 -5.85 -5.52 15.94
C THR A 17 -6.11 -5.24 14.47
N THR A 18 -6.99 -6.02 13.84
CA THR A 18 -7.41 -5.79 12.46
C THR A 18 -8.26 -4.54 12.43
N THR A 19 -7.84 -3.55 11.66
CA THR A 19 -8.71 -2.41 11.36
C THR A 19 -9.90 -2.89 10.53
N THR A 20 -11.10 -2.47 10.92
CA THR A 20 -12.31 -2.69 10.12
C THR A 20 -12.50 -1.52 9.17
N TRP A 21 -12.61 -1.83 7.89
CA TRP A 21 -13.04 -0.91 6.84
C TRP A 21 -14.37 -1.37 6.25
N TYR A 22 -15.07 -0.45 5.61
CA TYR A 22 -16.37 -0.75 5.00
C TYR A 22 -16.31 -0.50 3.49
N THR A 23 -16.91 -1.39 2.72
CA THR A 23 -17.10 -1.16 1.28
C THR A 23 -17.88 0.13 1.03
N GLY A 24 -17.51 0.89 0.00
CA GLY A 24 -18.05 2.21 -0.30
C GLY A 24 -17.46 3.35 0.54
N SER A 25 -16.70 3.06 1.60
CA SER A 25 -16.07 4.10 2.42
C SER A 25 -14.78 4.63 1.80
N ARG A 26 -14.48 5.90 2.09
CA ARG A 26 -13.16 6.49 1.85
C ARG A 26 -12.24 6.11 3.01
N VAL A 27 -11.12 5.48 2.69
CA VAL A 27 -10.07 5.13 3.66
C VAL A 27 -8.81 5.89 3.34
N THR A 28 -8.02 6.16 4.38
CA THR A 28 -6.70 6.78 4.27
C THR A 28 -5.71 5.91 5.01
N PHE A 29 -4.59 5.58 4.37
CA PHE A 29 -3.44 5.01 5.05
C PHE A 29 -2.28 5.99 5.01
N HIS A 30 -1.42 5.89 6.01
CA HIS A 30 -0.24 6.73 6.16
C HIS A 30 0.99 5.86 6.11
N MET A 31 1.98 6.30 5.33
CA MET A 31 3.30 5.69 5.38
C MET A 31 4.20 6.48 6.31
N HIS A 32 4.78 5.79 7.29
CA HIS A 32 5.72 6.41 8.22
C HIS A 32 7.12 6.31 7.67
N ASP A 33 7.80 7.46 7.64
CA ASP A 33 9.23 7.63 7.37
C ASP A 33 9.79 6.74 6.25
N PRO A 34 9.55 7.09 4.98
CA PRO A 34 10.01 6.28 3.86
C PRO A 34 11.53 6.25 3.69
N GLY A 35 12.28 7.12 4.38
CA GLY A 35 13.74 7.25 4.27
C GLY A 35 14.22 7.92 2.98
N ALA A 36 13.68 7.53 1.82
CA ALA A 36 13.98 8.15 0.53
C ALA A 36 12.80 8.04 -0.45
N ALA A 37 12.55 9.12 -1.20
CA ALA A 37 11.46 9.17 -2.16
C ALA A 37 11.77 8.50 -3.51
N HIS A 38 13.04 8.29 -3.85
CA HIS A 38 13.46 7.73 -5.15
C HIS A 38 12.77 8.37 -6.37
N SER A 39 12.65 9.71 -6.33
CA SER A 39 11.97 10.55 -7.33
C SER A 39 10.49 10.19 -7.54
N GLY A 40 9.88 9.61 -6.50
CA GLY A 40 8.55 9.04 -6.51
C GLY A 40 8.52 7.72 -7.28
N GLY A 41 7.63 7.64 -8.26
CA GLY A 41 7.31 6.41 -8.97
C GLY A 41 5.81 6.16 -8.94
N SER A 42 5.42 4.90 -9.03
CA SER A 42 4.02 4.52 -9.09
C SER A 42 3.68 3.53 -7.99
N CYS A 43 2.53 3.72 -7.35
CA CYS A 43 2.05 2.81 -6.33
C CYS A 43 0.68 2.25 -6.68
N GLN A 44 0.38 1.08 -6.13
CA GLN A 44 -0.96 0.53 -6.13
C GLN A 44 -1.35 0.08 -4.73
N VAL A 45 -2.64 0.12 -4.45
CA VAL A 45 -3.22 -0.67 -3.37
C VAL A 45 -4.07 -1.78 -3.91
N SER A 46 -4.01 -2.92 -3.23
CA SER A 46 -4.67 -4.14 -3.67
C SER A 46 -5.14 -4.96 -2.47
N PHE A 47 -6.16 -5.78 -2.71
CA PHE A 47 -6.69 -6.72 -1.72
C PHE A 47 -6.50 -8.15 -2.18
N SER A 48 -6.21 -9.04 -1.24
CA SER A 48 -6.16 -10.48 -1.47
C SER A 48 -6.97 -11.22 -0.41
N TYR A 49 -7.82 -12.12 -0.88
CA TYR A 49 -8.72 -12.95 -0.05
C TYR A 49 -8.21 -14.38 0.11
N ASP A 50 -7.17 -14.75 -0.64
CA ASP A 50 -6.61 -16.10 -0.75
C ASP A 50 -5.16 -16.15 -0.27
N ASN A 51 -4.85 -15.37 0.77
CA ASN A 51 -3.54 -15.34 1.41
C ASN A 51 -2.39 -14.94 0.46
N GLY A 52 -2.66 -14.04 -0.48
CA GLY A 52 -1.66 -13.43 -1.36
C GLY A 52 -1.44 -14.15 -2.68
N GLU A 53 -2.28 -15.13 -3.03
CA GLU A 53 -2.20 -15.88 -4.28
C GLU A 53 -2.74 -15.04 -5.46
N THR A 54 -3.88 -14.36 -5.27
CA THR A 54 -4.44 -13.40 -6.22
C THR A 54 -4.67 -12.03 -5.59
N TRP A 55 -4.70 -11.00 -6.43
CA TRP A 55 -4.77 -9.60 -6.01
C TRP A 55 -5.76 -8.81 -6.86
N ILE A 56 -6.62 -8.04 -6.19
CA ILE A 56 -7.55 -7.09 -6.81
C ILE A 56 -7.01 -5.69 -6.58
N VAL A 57 -6.56 -5.03 -7.65
CA VAL A 57 -6.14 -3.62 -7.58
C VAL A 57 -7.37 -2.73 -7.46
N VAL A 58 -7.37 -1.81 -6.50
CA VAL A 58 -8.48 -0.86 -6.28
C VAL A 58 -8.10 0.58 -6.55
N GLN A 59 -6.82 0.93 -6.50
CA GLN A 59 -6.33 2.26 -6.80
C GLN A 59 -4.88 2.19 -7.28
N SER A 60 -4.59 2.97 -8.31
CA SER A 60 -3.23 3.23 -8.81
C SER A 60 -2.92 4.72 -8.67
N TRP A 61 -1.72 5.05 -8.21
CA TRP A 61 -1.15 6.40 -8.29
C TRP A 61 0.05 6.34 -9.22
N GLU A 62 -0.12 6.88 -10.42
CA GLU A 62 0.88 6.83 -11.49
C GLU A 62 1.72 8.11 -11.46
N GLY A 63 2.85 8.05 -10.75
CA GLY A 63 3.72 9.21 -10.53
C GLY A 63 3.54 9.80 -9.12
N ASN A 64 4.61 10.42 -8.61
CA ASN A 64 4.65 11.05 -7.29
C ASN A 64 4.12 10.17 -6.14
N CYS A 65 4.28 8.85 -6.25
CA CYS A 65 4.16 7.95 -5.14
C CYS A 65 5.46 7.14 -5.06
N LEU A 66 6.28 7.29 -4.03
CA LEU A 66 6.10 8.19 -2.88
C LEU A 66 6.05 9.66 -3.25
N ARG A 67 5.36 10.46 -2.44
CA ARG A 67 5.37 11.92 -2.64
C ARG A 67 6.76 12.44 -2.39
N VAL A 68 7.36 13.01 -3.43
CA VAL A 68 8.59 13.79 -3.26
C VAL A 68 8.27 15.08 -2.53
N ARG A 69 9.29 15.76 -2.00
CA ARG A 69 9.12 17.07 -1.37
C ARG A 69 8.41 18.02 -2.35
N LYS A 70 7.35 18.70 -1.88
CA LYS A 70 6.61 19.69 -2.70
C LYS A 70 7.54 20.64 -3.46
N GLY A 71 7.26 20.80 -4.74
CA GLY A 71 8.05 21.61 -5.68
C GLY A 71 9.23 20.86 -6.32
N GLN A 72 9.40 19.57 -6.03
CA GLN A 72 10.42 18.71 -6.65
C GLN A 72 9.81 17.59 -7.51
N GLU A 73 8.51 17.61 -7.75
CA GLU A 73 7.83 16.65 -8.62
C GLU A 73 8.47 16.63 -10.02
N GLY A 74 8.72 15.43 -10.53
CA GLY A 74 9.39 15.23 -11.83
C GLY A 74 10.90 15.46 -11.84
N GLN A 75 11.50 15.84 -10.70
CA GLN A 75 12.95 16.00 -10.56
C GLN A 75 13.61 14.73 -10.03
N ILE A 76 14.90 14.56 -10.31
CA ILE A 76 15.71 13.52 -9.65
C ILE A 76 16.00 13.98 -8.23
N THR A 77 15.34 13.35 -7.24
CA THR A 77 15.47 13.67 -5.82
C THR A 77 15.20 12.43 -4.96
N ASN A 78 15.79 12.39 -3.76
CA ASN A 78 15.42 11.45 -2.70
C ASN A 78 14.62 12.12 -1.57
N SER A 79 14.39 13.43 -1.65
CA SER A 79 13.62 14.15 -0.64
C SER A 79 12.14 13.78 -0.76
N TYR A 80 11.52 13.42 0.37
CA TYR A 80 10.09 13.11 0.45
C TYR A 80 9.33 14.24 1.13
N ASP A 81 8.03 14.32 0.84
CA ASP A 81 7.14 15.21 1.59
C ASP A 81 6.84 14.61 2.97
N THR A 82 6.58 15.48 3.95
CA THR A 82 6.08 15.08 5.26
C THR A 82 4.71 14.39 5.20
N ASP A 83 3.89 14.73 4.21
CA ASP A 83 2.58 14.12 3.99
C ASP A 83 2.68 12.91 3.05
N GLN A 84 2.72 11.73 3.65
CA GLN A 84 2.61 10.44 2.96
C GLN A 84 1.25 9.77 3.20
N SER A 85 0.18 10.57 3.23
CA SER A 85 -1.20 10.08 3.38
C SER A 85 -1.83 9.76 2.03
N TYR A 86 -2.34 8.56 1.83
CA TYR A 86 -2.97 8.15 0.57
C TYR A 86 -4.38 7.69 0.84
N SER A 87 -5.34 8.24 0.09
CA SER A 87 -6.74 7.91 0.26
C SER A 87 -7.33 7.30 -1.00
N PHE A 88 -8.20 6.32 -0.81
CA PHE A 88 -8.93 5.66 -1.90
C PHE A 88 -10.33 5.27 -1.41
N ILE A 89 -11.21 4.92 -2.35
CA ILE A 89 -12.54 4.37 -2.04
C ILE A 89 -12.46 2.85 -2.14
N ILE A 90 -12.99 2.14 -1.15
CA ILE A 90 -13.16 0.69 -1.25
C ILE A 90 -14.38 0.43 -2.13
N PRO A 91 -14.27 -0.31 -3.24
CA PRO A 91 -15.42 -0.60 -4.10
C PRO A 91 -16.53 -1.32 -3.34
N THR A 92 -17.79 -0.97 -3.61
CA THR A 92 -18.97 -1.63 -3.03
C THR A 92 -19.15 -3.07 -3.49
N SER A 93 -18.49 -3.46 -4.58
CA SER A 93 -18.53 -4.81 -5.15
C SER A 93 -17.57 -5.80 -4.48
N LEU A 94 -16.67 -5.35 -3.61
CA LEU A 94 -15.78 -6.25 -2.89
C LEU A 94 -16.55 -7.06 -1.85
N PRO A 95 -16.31 -8.38 -1.73
CA PRO A 95 -16.94 -9.18 -0.68
C PRO A 95 -16.38 -8.79 0.70
N GLY A 96 -17.25 -8.77 1.71
CA GLY A 96 -16.82 -8.67 3.10
C GLY A 96 -16.15 -9.97 3.56
N ALA A 97 -15.16 -9.87 4.44
CA ALA A 97 -14.48 -11.01 5.03
C ALA A 97 -13.77 -10.63 6.35
N ASP A 98 -13.68 -11.60 7.25
CA ASP A 98 -13.05 -11.41 8.56
C ASP A 98 -11.55 -11.08 8.45
N MET A 99 -10.90 -11.53 7.38
CA MET A 99 -9.48 -11.34 7.13
C MET A 99 -9.21 -11.20 5.63
N VAL A 100 -8.77 -10.01 5.23
CA VAL A 100 -8.30 -9.68 3.88
C VAL A 100 -6.92 -9.06 3.99
N ILE A 101 -6.01 -9.42 3.08
CA ILE A 101 -4.71 -8.76 3.02
C ILE A 101 -4.85 -7.49 2.19
N PHE A 102 -4.69 -6.34 2.84
CA PHE A 102 -4.42 -5.08 2.17
C PHE A 102 -2.92 -5.01 1.84
N ALA A 103 -2.57 -4.72 0.60
CA ALA A 103 -1.21 -4.45 0.18
C ALA A 103 -1.08 -3.05 -0.41
N TRP A 104 -0.02 -2.35 -0.01
CA TRP A 104 0.54 -1.24 -0.75
C TRP A 104 1.79 -1.72 -1.48
N THR A 105 1.90 -1.38 -2.76
CA THR A 105 3.05 -1.70 -3.61
C THR A 105 3.59 -0.42 -4.23
N TRP A 106 4.90 -0.39 -4.49
CA TRP A 106 5.56 0.76 -5.10
C TRP A 106 6.72 0.34 -5.98
N LEU A 107 6.71 0.87 -7.21
CA LEU A 107 7.80 0.83 -8.15
C LEU A 107 8.49 2.19 -8.13
N ASN A 108 9.74 2.21 -7.69
CA ASN A 108 10.50 3.46 -7.59
C ASN A 108 10.89 3.99 -8.98
N SER A 109 10.91 5.32 -9.13
CA SER A 109 11.24 5.96 -10.41
C SER A 109 12.75 5.93 -10.69
N SER A 110 13.57 6.29 -9.71
CA SER A 110 15.03 6.43 -9.84
C SER A 110 15.83 5.58 -8.85
N GLY A 111 17.10 5.32 -9.15
CA GLY A 111 17.97 4.43 -8.37
C GLY A 111 17.95 2.98 -8.90
N ASN A 112 18.08 2.00 -8.01
CA ASN A 112 17.95 0.59 -8.40
C ASN A 112 16.53 0.29 -8.90
N ARG A 113 16.35 -0.81 -9.65
CA ARG A 113 15.02 -1.20 -10.12
C ARG A 113 14.37 -2.04 -9.04
N GLU A 114 13.57 -1.40 -8.19
CA GLU A 114 13.06 -1.99 -6.95
C GLU A 114 11.53 -2.06 -6.96
N PHE A 115 11.04 -3.09 -6.29
CA PHE A 115 9.62 -3.29 -6.05
C PHE A 115 9.40 -3.43 -4.55
N TYR A 116 8.76 -2.42 -3.96
CA TYR A 116 8.42 -2.38 -2.56
C TYR A 116 7.01 -2.90 -2.34
N MET A 117 6.81 -3.60 -1.23
CA MET A 117 5.49 -4.09 -0.81
C MET A 117 5.40 -4.10 0.71
N SER A 118 4.28 -3.57 1.22
CA SER A 118 3.86 -3.70 2.61
C SER A 118 2.45 -4.27 2.67
N CYS A 119 2.18 -5.13 3.65
CA CYS A 119 0.90 -5.81 3.78
C CYS A 119 0.38 -5.75 5.21
N SER A 120 -0.93 -5.57 5.34
CA SER A 120 -1.63 -5.52 6.62
C SER A 120 -2.92 -6.34 6.55
N PRO A 121 -3.27 -7.09 7.60
CA PRO A 121 -4.58 -7.72 7.69
C PRO A 121 -5.64 -6.65 8.00
N VAL A 122 -6.75 -6.67 7.27
CA VAL A 122 -7.93 -5.83 7.50
C VAL A 122 -9.19 -6.69 7.51
N ARG A 123 -10.22 -6.22 8.22
CA ARG A 123 -11.58 -6.71 8.07
C ARG A 123 -12.29 -5.84 7.05
N LEU A 124 -12.94 -6.45 6.07
CA LEU A 124 -13.78 -5.78 5.06
C LEU A 124 -15.24 -6.17 5.24
#